data_AF-A0A4D5RBB8-F1
#
_entry.id   AF-A0A4D5RBB8-F1
#
_cell.length_a   1.000
_cell.length_b   1.000
_cell.length_c   1.000
_cell.angle_alpha   90.00
_cell.angle_beta   90.00
_cell.angle_gamma   90.00
#
_symmetry.space_group_name_H-M   'P 1'
#
loop_
_entity.id
_entity.type
_entity.pdbx_description
1 polymer ?
#
loop_
_entity_poly.entity_id
_entity_poly.type
_entity_poly.pdbx_seq_one_letter_code
_entity_poly.pdbx_strand_id
1 'polypeptide(L)'
;TLPLEKVSSYKYLGVTFSDDLTWNTHINTVVSSACKSLGYIKRNLHSTPHCVKLTAYKSFVRAKLDYANFIWWPHQAYLINKLESVQNKASRFISHDYSRTSSVTALKTNLDLCPLAERTKLARLVMFHKIYYSSSSFRNHYCQPPSHISLRRDHSQKINPLFARTNKFQNSPLSLAINNWNSLPEAIALENNPAKFRDLCKAHLKSVFR
;
A
#
# COMPACT_ATOMS: atom_id res chain seq x y z
N THR A 1 10.89 20.04 32.96
CA THR A 1 10.77 19.18 31.76
C THR A 1 11.69 19.74 30.69
N LEU A 2 12.57 18.93 30.10
CA LEU A 2 13.42 19.40 29.00
C LEU A 2 12.54 19.76 27.79
N PRO A 3 12.77 20.89 27.12
CA PRO A 3 12.01 21.26 25.93
C PRO A 3 12.24 20.24 24.82
N LEU A 4 11.17 19.84 24.12
CA LEU A 4 11.27 18.93 22.98
C LEU A 4 11.96 19.65 21.81
N GLU A 5 13.00 19.02 21.27
CA GLU A 5 13.71 19.53 20.10
C GLU A 5 12.80 19.46 18.86
N LYS A 6 12.69 20.58 18.14
CA LYS A 6 11.98 20.63 16.85
C LYS A 6 12.93 20.18 15.74
N VAL A 7 12.65 19.04 15.14
CA VAL A 7 13.40 18.49 14.01
C VAL A 7 12.59 18.58 12.72
N SER A 8 13.26 18.75 11.58
CA SER A 8 12.61 18.77 10.26
C SER A 8 12.19 17.39 9.77
N SER A 9 12.84 16.33 10.26
CA SER A 9 12.42 14.96 10.02
C SER A 9 12.78 14.04 11.19
N TYR A 10 11.96 13.02 11.41
CA TYR A 10 12.16 12.04 12.47
C TYR A 10 11.79 10.63 11.99
N LYS A 11 12.64 9.65 12.28
CA LYS A 11 12.41 8.25 11.91
C LYS A 11 11.83 7.48 13.08
N TYR A 12 10.65 6.92 12.89
CA TYR A 12 9.95 6.11 13.89
C TYR A 12 9.51 4.77 13.29
N LEU A 13 9.91 3.66 13.94
CA LEU A 13 9.60 2.29 13.50
C LEU A 13 9.86 2.03 12.01
N GLY A 14 10.92 2.64 11.45
CA GLY A 14 11.29 2.48 10.05
C GLY A 14 10.59 3.43 9.06
N VAL A 15 9.66 4.27 9.52
CA VAL A 15 9.00 5.31 8.71
C VAL A 15 9.57 6.67 9.05
N THR A 16 9.96 7.45 8.05
CA THR A 16 10.45 8.82 8.25
C THR A 16 9.32 9.81 8.06
N PHE A 17 9.04 10.60 9.10
CA PHE A 17 8.09 11.69 9.08
C PHE A 17 8.84 13.00 8.86
N SER A 18 8.29 13.88 8.03
CA SER A 18 8.80 15.22 7.77
C SER A 18 7.85 16.25 8.37
N ASP A 19 8.38 17.40 8.78
CA ASP A 19 7.59 18.52 9.33
C ASP A 19 6.60 19.13 8.31
N ASP A 20 6.93 19.03 7.02
CA ASP A 20 6.06 19.40 5.89
C ASP A 20 4.98 18.34 5.56
N LEU A 21 4.94 17.22 6.30
CA LEU A 21 4.07 16.07 6.08
C LEU A 21 4.17 15.46 4.67
N THR A 22 5.30 15.65 3.97
CA THR A 22 5.54 15.02 2.68
C THR A 22 6.29 13.69 2.83
N TRP A 23 5.97 12.75 1.95
CA TRP A 23 6.62 11.43 1.93
C TRP A 23 7.88 11.39 1.05
N ASN A 24 8.35 12.53 0.54
CA ASN A 24 9.48 12.60 -0.40
C ASN A 24 10.74 11.95 0.18
N THR A 25 11.16 12.39 1.36
CA THR A 25 12.36 11.90 2.05
C THR A 25 12.25 10.40 2.28
N HIS A 26 11.14 9.94 2.87
CA HIS A 26 10.90 8.52 3.15
C HIS A 26 10.90 7.66 1.88
N ILE A 27 10.16 8.06 0.85
CA ILE A 27 10.08 7.31 -0.42
C ILE A 27 11.44 7.26 -1.12
N ASN A 28 12.21 8.34 -1.09
CA ASN A 28 13.57 8.34 -1.63
C ASN A 28 14.46 7.31 -0.92
N THR A 29 14.39 7.25 0.41
CA THR A 29 15.12 6.26 1.20
C THR A 29 14.67 4.83 0.89
N VAL A 30 13.36 4.56 0.83
CA VAL A 30 12.80 3.24 0.51
C VAL A 30 13.19 2.80 -0.89
N VAL A 31 13.02 3.66 -1.90
CA VAL A 31 13.37 3.37 -3.30
C VAL A 31 14.86 3.12 -3.44
N SER A 32 15.72 3.93 -2.80
CA SER A 32 17.18 3.72 -2.81
C SER A 32 17.55 2.38 -2.20
N SER A 33 17.00 2.05 -1.02
CA SER A 33 17.23 0.77 -0.34
C SER A 33 16.76 -0.44 -1.16
N ALA A 34 15.59 -0.33 -1.80
CA ALA A 34 15.05 -1.37 -2.67
C ALA A 34 15.87 -1.54 -3.96
N CYS A 35 16.31 -0.44 -4.58
CA CYS A 35 17.19 -0.48 -5.76
C CYS A 35 18.55 -1.09 -5.44
N LYS A 36 19.14 -0.80 -4.26
CA LYS A 36 20.38 -1.44 -3.81
C LYS A 36 20.23 -2.96 -3.69
N SER A 37 19.14 -3.42 -3.06
CA SER A 37 18.82 -4.85 -2.99
C SER A 37 18.59 -5.47 -4.36
N LEU A 38 17.90 -4.78 -5.27
CA LEU A 38 17.72 -5.24 -6.64
C LEU A 38 19.05 -5.34 -7.39
N GLY A 39 19.96 -4.37 -7.22
CA GLY A 39 21.30 -4.40 -7.81
C GLY A 39 22.16 -5.53 -7.26
N TYR A 40 22.07 -5.83 -5.96
CA TYR A 40 22.70 -7.01 -5.37
C TYR A 40 22.17 -8.30 -5.99
N ILE A 41 20.84 -8.46 -6.09
CA ILE A 41 20.21 -9.62 -6.73
C ILE A 41 20.65 -9.75 -8.20
N LYS A 42 20.66 -8.65 -8.95
CA LYS A 42 21.05 -8.64 -10.37
C LYS A 42 22.46 -9.18 -10.60
N ARG A 43 23.41 -8.82 -9.74
CA ARG A 43 24.81 -9.26 -9.86
C ARG A 43 24.99 -10.74 -9.54
N ASN A 44 24.27 -11.25 -8.53
CA ASN A 44 24.48 -12.61 -8.04
C ASN A 44 23.57 -13.65 -8.70
N LEU A 45 22.37 -13.25 -9.13
CA LEU A 45 21.35 -14.15 -9.67
C LEU A 45 21.08 -13.92 -11.16
N HIS A 46 22.07 -13.41 -11.91
CA HIS A 46 21.89 -13.10 -13.33
C HIS A 46 21.50 -14.34 -14.15
N SER A 47 22.24 -15.43 -13.97
CA SER A 47 22.11 -16.66 -14.76
C SER A 47 21.21 -17.71 -14.12
N THR A 48 20.45 -17.35 -13.08
CA THR A 48 19.55 -18.29 -12.41
C THR A 48 18.19 -18.36 -13.10
N PRO A 49 17.43 -19.45 -12.88
CA PRO A 49 16.06 -19.57 -13.36
C PRO A 49 15.16 -18.42 -12.88
N HIS A 50 14.14 -18.17 -13.69
CA HIS A 50 13.13 -17.16 -13.47
C HIS A 50 12.48 -17.24 -12.06
N CYS A 51 12.11 -18.45 -11.61
CA CYS A 51 11.45 -18.66 -10.31
C CYS A 51 12.32 -18.23 -9.12
N VAL A 52 13.64 -18.45 -9.22
CA VAL A 52 14.62 -18.05 -8.20
C VAL A 52 14.71 -16.51 -8.13
N LYS A 53 14.80 -15.85 -9.29
CA LYS A 53 14.81 -14.38 -9.38
C LYS A 53 13.53 -13.77 -8.79
N LEU A 54 12.37 -14.35 -9.11
CA LEU A 54 11.08 -13.90 -8.60
C LEU A 54 10.99 -14.04 -7.07
N THR A 55 11.46 -15.16 -6.53
CA THR A 55 11.51 -15.42 -5.09
C THR A 55 12.42 -14.40 -4.39
N ALA A 56 13.65 -14.21 -4.89
CA ALA A 56 14.58 -13.23 -4.35
C ALA A 56 14.01 -11.79 -4.40
N TYR A 57 13.36 -11.41 -5.50
CA TYR A 57 12.68 -10.12 -5.60
C TYR A 57 11.60 -9.97 -4.52
N LYS A 58 10.71 -10.96 -4.36
CA LYS A 58 9.63 -10.94 -3.37
C LYS A 58 10.19 -10.81 -1.94
N SER A 59 11.27 -11.52 -1.63
CA SER A 59 11.85 -11.54 -0.28
C SER A 59 12.65 -10.28 0.07
N PHE A 60 13.51 -9.78 -0.82
CA PHE A 60 14.44 -8.70 -0.48
C PHE A 60 14.02 -7.30 -0.94
N VAL A 61 13.34 -7.21 -2.09
CA VAL A 61 12.99 -5.93 -2.72
C VAL A 61 11.56 -5.55 -2.39
N ARG A 62 10.62 -6.46 -2.66
CA ARG A 62 9.20 -6.22 -2.44
C ARG A 62 8.88 -6.03 -0.96
N ALA A 63 9.47 -6.81 -0.06
CA ALA A 63 9.29 -6.63 1.38
C ALA A 63 9.61 -5.20 1.85
N LYS A 64 10.63 -4.54 1.27
CA LYS A 64 10.97 -3.15 1.59
C LYS A 64 9.93 -2.15 1.09
N LEU A 65 9.35 -2.40 -0.09
CA LEU A 65 8.30 -1.56 -0.68
C LEU A 65 6.97 -1.73 0.05
N ASP A 66 6.72 -2.90 0.64
CA ASP A 66 5.45 -3.24 1.28
C ASP A 66 5.41 -2.87 2.76
N TYR A 67 6.57 -2.68 3.39
CA TYR A 67 6.66 -2.37 4.81
C TYR A 67 5.93 -1.07 5.17
N ALA A 68 4.89 -1.20 5.99
CA ALA A 68 4.07 -0.09 6.49
C ALA A 68 3.50 0.84 5.39
N ASN A 69 3.43 0.37 4.14
CA ASN A 69 3.12 1.22 2.99
C ASN A 69 1.73 1.86 3.03
N PHE A 70 0.77 1.25 3.73
CA PHE A 70 -0.56 1.82 3.92
C PHE A 70 -0.53 3.14 4.73
N ILE A 71 0.53 3.39 5.52
CA ILE A 71 0.74 4.61 6.33
C ILE A 71 1.35 5.73 5.49
N TRP A 72 2.31 5.45 4.62
CA TRP A 72 3.06 6.48 3.91
C TRP A 72 2.75 6.52 2.40
N TRP A 73 1.66 5.87 1.97
CA TRP A 73 1.28 5.81 0.56
C TRP A 73 1.03 7.23 0.01
N PRO A 74 1.75 7.66 -1.04
CA PRO A 74 1.57 8.99 -1.62
C PRO A 74 0.29 9.03 -2.46
N HIS A 75 -0.31 10.22 -2.57
CA HIS A 75 -1.37 10.48 -3.56
C HIS A 75 -0.81 11.07 -4.87
N GLN A 76 0.41 11.60 -4.85
CA GLN A 76 1.05 12.21 -6.00
C GLN A 76 1.51 11.15 -7.01
N ALA A 77 1.04 11.25 -8.25
CA ALA A 77 1.32 10.28 -9.30
C ALA A 77 2.83 10.06 -9.55
N TYR A 78 3.65 11.11 -9.50
CA TYR A 78 5.09 10.97 -9.72
C TYR A 78 5.77 10.10 -8.64
N LEU A 79 5.30 10.15 -7.38
CA LEU A 79 5.81 9.31 -6.29
C LEU A 79 5.34 7.86 -6.44
N ILE A 80 4.08 7.66 -6.81
CA ILE A 80 3.55 6.32 -7.13
C ILE A 80 4.35 5.69 -8.28
N ASN A 81 4.58 6.44 -9.36
CA ASN A 81 5.36 6.00 -10.51
C ASN A 81 6.82 5.70 -10.12
N LYS A 82 7.41 6.50 -9.23
CA LYS A 82 8.76 6.26 -8.71
C LYS A 82 8.84 4.93 -7.96
N LEU A 83 7.87 4.61 -7.12
CA LEU A 83 7.77 3.33 -6.41
C LEU A 83 7.56 2.17 -7.40
N GLU A 84 6.60 2.29 -8.32
CA GLU A 84 6.30 1.26 -9.33
C GLU A 84 7.49 1.01 -10.28
N SER A 85 8.32 2.04 -10.53
CA SER A 85 9.54 1.90 -11.34
C SER A 85 10.50 0.82 -10.82
N VAL A 86 10.52 0.57 -9.51
CA VAL A 86 11.34 -0.49 -8.90
C VAL A 86 10.81 -1.87 -9.31
N GLN A 87 9.50 -2.08 -9.27
CA GLN A 87 8.85 -3.30 -9.74
C GLN A 87 9.02 -3.48 -11.25
N ASN A 88 8.93 -2.40 -12.03
CA ASN A 88 9.17 -2.42 -13.47
C ASN A 88 10.60 -2.88 -13.80
N LYS A 89 11.61 -2.33 -13.12
CA LYS A 89 13.02 -2.72 -13.27
C LYS A 89 13.29 -4.16 -12.84
N ALA A 90 12.58 -4.64 -11.82
CA ALA A 90 12.67 -6.02 -11.36
C ALA A 90 12.03 -6.98 -12.37
N SER A 91 10.86 -6.63 -12.91
CA SER A 91 10.12 -7.47 -13.87
C SER A 91 10.96 -7.75 -15.12
N ARG A 92 11.59 -6.72 -15.69
CA ARG A 92 12.52 -6.87 -16.82
C ARG A 92 13.67 -7.82 -16.51
N PHE A 93 14.26 -7.72 -15.33
CA PHE A 93 15.36 -8.59 -14.91
C PHE A 93 14.92 -10.04 -14.70
N ILE A 94 13.78 -10.24 -14.04
CA ILE A 94 13.23 -11.56 -13.77
C ILE A 94 12.90 -12.28 -15.08
N SER A 95 12.23 -11.59 -16.01
CA SER A 95 11.88 -12.11 -17.33
C SER A 95 13.04 -12.14 -18.34
N HIS A 96 14.20 -11.55 -17.99
CA HIS A 96 15.31 -11.33 -18.90
C HIS A 96 14.93 -10.57 -20.18
N ASP A 97 13.92 -9.70 -20.10
CA ASP A 97 13.42 -8.91 -21.23
C ASP A 97 13.73 -7.42 -21.06
N TYR A 98 14.68 -6.96 -21.87
CA TYR A 98 15.15 -5.58 -21.92
C TYR A 98 14.77 -4.87 -23.22
N SER A 99 13.91 -5.46 -24.04
CA SER A 99 13.45 -4.84 -25.27
C SER A 99 12.68 -3.56 -24.98
N ARG A 100 12.87 -2.56 -25.86
CA ARG A 100 12.17 -1.27 -25.79
C ARG A 100 10.69 -1.40 -26.15
N THR A 101 10.33 -2.38 -26.98
CA THR A 101 8.95 -2.60 -27.45
C THR A 101 8.13 -3.47 -26.50
N SER A 102 8.78 -4.21 -25.60
CA SER A 102 8.08 -5.06 -24.63
C SER A 102 7.30 -4.25 -23.61
N SER A 103 6.02 -4.57 -23.47
CA SER A 103 5.14 -3.99 -22.45
C SER A 103 5.53 -4.50 -21.06
N VAL A 104 5.95 -3.58 -20.19
CA VAL A 104 6.27 -3.91 -18.79
C VAL A 104 5.04 -4.38 -18.03
N THR A 105 3.85 -3.91 -18.42
CA THR A 105 2.58 -4.40 -17.86
C THR A 105 2.38 -5.87 -18.21
N ALA A 106 2.63 -6.27 -19.46
CA ALA A 106 2.54 -7.67 -19.89
C ALA A 106 3.58 -8.56 -19.17
N LEU A 107 4.79 -8.04 -18.95
CA LEU A 107 5.77 -8.74 -18.13
C LEU A 107 5.22 -8.96 -16.71
N LYS A 108 4.72 -7.93 -16.05
CA LYS A 108 4.16 -8.05 -14.70
C LYS A 108 3.00 -9.04 -14.61
N THR A 109 2.10 -9.05 -15.60
CA THR A 109 0.98 -10.01 -15.63
C THR A 109 1.49 -11.45 -15.76
N ASN A 110 2.47 -11.70 -16.62
CA ASN A 110 3.09 -13.03 -16.78
C ASN A 110 3.81 -13.49 -15.50
N LEU A 111 4.27 -12.55 -14.67
CA LEU A 111 4.92 -12.81 -13.38
C LEU A 111 3.96 -12.94 -12.19
N ASP A 112 2.65 -12.76 -12.40
CA ASP A 112 1.64 -12.55 -11.34
C ASP A 112 2.08 -11.45 -10.34
N LEU A 113 2.69 -10.37 -10.85
CA LEU A 113 3.10 -9.20 -10.08
C LEU A 113 2.03 -8.11 -10.14
N CYS A 114 1.18 -8.11 -9.12
CA CYS A 114 0.19 -7.07 -8.88
C CYS A 114 0.87 -5.68 -8.65
N PRO A 115 0.31 -4.59 -9.22
CA PRO A 115 0.78 -3.22 -8.99
C PRO A 115 0.91 -2.87 -7.50
N LEU A 116 1.88 -2.02 -7.14
CA LEU A 116 2.07 -1.61 -5.74
C LEU A 116 0.82 -0.93 -5.15
N ALA A 117 0.10 -0.15 -5.95
CA ALA A 117 -1.09 0.58 -5.52
C ALA A 117 -2.20 -0.37 -5.03
N GLU A 118 -2.47 -1.43 -5.78
CA GLU A 118 -3.46 -2.45 -5.41
C GLU A 118 -3.04 -3.20 -4.14
N ARG A 119 -1.76 -3.58 -4.05
CA ARG A 119 -1.22 -4.25 -2.86
C ARG A 119 -1.32 -3.38 -1.61
N THR A 120 -1.09 -2.08 -1.77
CA THR A 120 -1.21 -1.10 -0.69
C THR A 120 -2.68 -0.87 -0.30
N LYS A 121 -3.59 -0.85 -1.28
CA LYS A 121 -5.04 -0.77 -1.02
C LYS A 121 -5.52 -1.99 -0.24
N LEU A 122 -5.07 -3.20 -0.60
CA LEU A 122 -5.36 -4.42 0.15
C LEU A 122 -4.81 -4.35 1.58
N ALA A 123 -3.53 -3.97 1.74
CA ALA A 123 -2.91 -3.84 3.06
C ALA A 123 -3.66 -2.82 3.95
N ARG A 124 -4.08 -1.70 3.37
CA ARG A 124 -4.89 -0.68 4.05
C ARG A 124 -6.23 -1.24 4.54
N LEU A 125 -6.98 -1.93 3.67
CA LEU A 125 -8.25 -2.54 4.02
C LEU A 125 -8.09 -3.59 5.13
N VAL A 126 -7.10 -4.48 5.02
CA VAL A 126 -6.83 -5.51 6.03
C VAL A 126 -6.44 -4.90 7.37
N MET A 127 -5.61 -3.85 7.38
CA MET A 127 -5.27 -3.15 8.61
C MET A 127 -6.48 -2.46 9.21
N PHE A 128 -7.30 -1.81 8.38
CA PHE A 128 -8.48 -1.10 8.84
C PHE A 128 -9.55 -2.04 9.39
N HIS A 129 -9.74 -3.22 8.78
CA HIS A 129 -10.58 -4.29 9.31
C HIS A 129 -10.18 -4.69 10.74
N LYS A 130 -8.87 -4.91 10.97
CA LYS A 130 -8.35 -5.19 12.32
C LYS A 130 -8.64 -4.07 13.30
N ILE A 131 -8.51 -2.80 12.87
CA ILE A 131 -8.85 -1.65 13.71
C ILE A 131 -10.34 -1.65 14.02
N TYR A 132 -11.20 -1.82 13.02
CA TYR A 132 -12.66 -1.77 13.15
C TYR A 132 -13.20 -2.79 14.16
N TYR A 133 -12.69 -4.02 14.12
CA TYR A 133 -13.06 -5.10 15.03
C TYR A 133 -12.21 -5.15 16.31
N SER A 134 -11.29 -4.21 16.53
CA SER A 134 -10.53 -4.10 17.78
C SER A 134 -11.33 -3.43 18.89
N SER A 135 -11.00 -3.75 20.15
CA SER A 135 -11.49 -3.08 21.36
C SER A 135 -10.70 -1.81 21.73
N SER A 136 -9.97 -1.21 20.77
CA SER A 136 -9.08 -0.08 21.05
C SER A 136 -9.83 1.25 21.23
N SER A 137 -9.28 2.14 22.08
CA SER A 137 -9.77 3.53 22.20
C SER A 137 -9.69 4.27 20.86
N PHE A 138 -8.70 3.95 20.03
CA PHE A 138 -8.56 4.48 18.68
C PHE A 138 -9.80 4.17 17.82
N ARG A 139 -10.23 2.91 17.78
CA ARG A 139 -11.45 2.50 17.07
C ARG A 139 -12.66 3.26 17.59
N ASN A 140 -12.80 3.34 18.91
CA ASN A 140 -13.93 4.03 19.55
C ASN A 140 -13.91 5.55 19.33
N HIS A 141 -12.78 6.15 19.00
CA HIS A 141 -12.73 7.57 18.70
C HIS A 141 -12.95 7.85 17.21
N TYR A 142 -12.32 7.07 16.33
CA TYR A 142 -12.24 7.38 14.90
C TYR A 142 -13.20 6.59 13.99
N CYS A 143 -13.78 5.48 14.45
CA CYS A 143 -14.63 4.61 13.64
C CYS A 143 -16.12 4.73 14.03
N GLN A 144 -16.63 5.96 14.09
CA GLN A 144 -18.03 6.22 14.42
C GLN A 144 -18.96 5.99 13.21
N PRO A 145 -20.16 5.42 13.42
CA PRO A 145 -21.15 5.33 12.34
C PRO A 145 -21.63 6.74 11.93
N PRO A 146 -22.03 6.94 10.66
CA PRO A 146 -22.66 8.18 10.24
C PRO A 146 -24.07 8.31 10.83
N SER A 147 -24.61 9.54 10.86
CA SER A 147 -25.99 9.79 11.31
C SER A 147 -27.05 9.16 10.40
N HIS A 148 -26.69 8.86 9.15
CA HIS A 148 -27.58 8.22 8.17
C HIS A 148 -26.80 7.22 7.30
N ILE A 149 -27.39 6.04 7.05
CA ILE A 149 -26.87 4.97 6.19
C ILE A 149 -27.91 4.67 5.11
N SER A 150 -27.54 4.78 3.84
CA SER A 150 -28.46 4.46 2.74
C SER A 150 -28.47 2.97 2.45
N LEU A 151 -29.57 2.27 2.73
CA LEU A 151 -29.74 0.84 2.46
C LEU A 151 -29.54 0.44 0.98
N ARG A 152 -29.62 1.40 0.05
CA ARG A 152 -29.42 1.15 -1.39
C ARG A 152 -27.99 1.30 -1.86
N ARG A 153 -27.17 2.10 -1.17
CA ARG A 153 -25.82 2.49 -1.62
C ARG A 153 -24.72 2.10 -0.64
N ASP A 154 -25.06 1.92 0.61
CA ASP A 154 -24.14 1.76 1.72
C ASP A 154 -24.35 0.39 2.38
N HIS A 155 -23.27 -0.17 2.90
CA HIS A 155 -23.35 -1.33 3.78
C HIS A 155 -23.60 -0.90 5.23
N SER A 156 -24.18 -1.80 6.03
CA SER A 156 -24.53 -1.57 7.43
C SER A 156 -23.35 -1.16 8.33
N GLN A 157 -22.13 -1.58 8.00
CA GLN A 157 -20.90 -1.23 8.74
C GLN A 157 -20.17 0.04 8.26
N LYS A 158 -20.87 0.93 7.54
CA LYS A 158 -20.30 2.19 7.05
C LYS A 158 -19.84 3.09 8.21
N ILE A 159 -18.74 3.81 7.98
CA ILE A 159 -18.15 4.72 8.96
C ILE A 159 -18.30 6.16 8.47
N ASN A 160 -18.48 7.09 9.40
CA ASN A 160 -18.57 8.50 9.09
C ASN A 160 -17.26 8.98 8.43
N PRO A 161 -17.30 9.52 7.20
CA PRO A 161 -16.12 10.06 6.56
C PRO A 161 -15.52 11.21 7.38
N LEU A 162 -14.18 11.30 7.39
CA LEU A 162 -13.50 12.40 8.06
C LEU A 162 -13.57 13.67 7.21
N PHE A 163 -14.00 14.78 7.81
CA PHE A 163 -13.96 16.07 7.14
C PHE A 163 -12.51 16.54 6.98
N ALA A 164 -12.11 16.83 5.75
CA ALA A 164 -10.76 17.27 5.43
C ALA A 164 -10.75 18.63 4.74
N ARG A 165 -10.09 19.61 5.38
CA ARG A 165 -9.87 20.95 4.80
C ARG A 165 -8.70 21.00 3.82
N THR A 166 -7.76 20.08 3.92
CA THR A 166 -6.54 20.08 3.12
C THR A 166 -6.39 18.78 2.35
N ASN A 167 -5.79 18.86 1.15
CA ASN A 167 -5.46 17.68 0.35
C ASN A 167 -4.55 16.71 1.11
N LYS A 168 -3.66 17.21 1.97
CA LYS A 168 -2.78 16.37 2.80
C LYS A 168 -3.58 15.49 3.76
N PHE A 169 -4.58 16.05 4.45
CA PHE A 169 -5.39 15.29 5.38
C PHE A 169 -6.42 14.39 4.66
N GLN A 170 -7.01 14.86 3.56
CA GLN A 170 -7.91 14.05 2.73
C GLN A 170 -7.22 12.78 2.23
N ASN A 171 -5.95 12.89 1.86
CA ASN A 171 -5.12 11.77 1.41
C ASN A 171 -4.29 11.12 2.53
N SER A 172 -4.66 11.36 3.80
CA SER A 172 -4.04 10.68 4.93
C SER A 172 -4.46 9.21 5.02
N PRO A 173 -3.70 8.36 5.71
CA PRO A 173 -3.94 6.91 5.76
C PRO A 173 -5.34 6.54 6.26
N LEU A 174 -5.80 7.19 7.32
CA LEU A 174 -7.09 6.90 7.95
C LEU A 174 -8.25 7.36 7.07
N SER A 175 -8.16 8.56 6.50
CA SER A 175 -9.17 9.07 5.54
C SER A 175 -9.30 8.13 4.33
N LEU A 176 -8.17 7.73 3.73
CA LEU A 176 -8.18 6.78 2.62
C LEU A 176 -8.73 5.40 3.03
N ALA A 177 -8.43 4.95 4.26
CA ALA A 177 -8.90 3.67 4.76
C ALA A 177 -10.42 3.65 4.93
N ILE A 178 -10.99 4.69 5.55
CA ILE A 178 -12.44 4.85 5.71
C ILE A 178 -13.13 4.92 4.34
N ASN A 179 -12.58 5.71 3.41
CA ASN A 179 -13.15 5.80 2.06
C ASN A 179 -13.11 4.46 1.32
N ASN A 180 -12.01 3.71 1.44
CA ASN A 180 -11.90 2.37 0.83
C ASN A 180 -12.85 1.37 1.49
N TRP A 181 -13.00 1.41 2.82
CA TRP A 181 -13.92 0.57 3.59
C TRP A 181 -15.37 0.82 3.18
N ASN A 182 -15.80 2.08 3.18
CA ASN A 182 -17.16 2.49 2.84
C ASN A 182 -17.56 2.18 1.39
N SER A 183 -16.58 1.93 0.52
CA SER A 183 -16.80 1.55 -0.88
C SER A 183 -16.87 0.03 -1.08
N LEU A 184 -16.72 -0.77 -0.02
CA LEU A 184 -16.79 -2.22 -0.12
C LEU A 184 -18.24 -2.71 -0.29
N PRO A 185 -18.45 -3.79 -1.06
CA PRO A 185 -19.72 -4.52 -1.04
C PRO A 185 -20.03 -5.04 0.37
N GLU A 186 -21.32 -5.06 0.72
CA GLU A 186 -21.78 -5.49 2.05
C GLU A 186 -21.29 -6.90 2.44
N ALA A 187 -21.34 -7.84 1.50
CA ALA A 187 -20.85 -9.21 1.71
C ALA A 187 -19.36 -9.29 2.12
N ILE A 188 -18.54 -8.30 1.74
CA ILE A 188 -17.13 -8.23 2.12
C ILE A 188 -16.98 -7.49 3.44
N ALA A 189 -17.66 -6.35 3.61
CA ALA A 189 -17.54 -5.54 4.82
C ALA A 189 -17.94 -6.34 6.08
N LEU A 190 -19.05 -7.08 6.00
CA LEU A 190 -19.60 -7.89 7.10
C LEU A 190 -18.75 -9.10 7.51
N GLU A 191 -17.71 -9.46 6.75
CA GLU A 191 -16.88 -10.61 7.08
C GLU A 191 -15.97 -10.28 8.27
N ASN A 192 -16.22 -10.91 9.41
CA ASN A 192 -15.43 -10.71 10.63
C ASN A 192 -14.13 -11.52 10.63
N ASN A 193 -14.05 -12.66 9.93
CA ASN A 193 -12.82 -13.45 9.91
C ASN A 193 -11.71 -12.72 9.11
N PRO A 194 -10.57 -12.35 9.71
CA PRO A 194 -9.55 -11.55 9.01
C PRO A 194 -8.93 -12.25 7.79
N ALA A 195 -8.78 -13.58 7.84
CA ALA A 195 -8.22 -14.34 6.73
C ALA A 195 -9.20 -14.36 5.55
N LYS A 196 -10.48 -14.66 5.82
CA LYS A 196 -11.53 -14.67 4.81
C LYS A 196 -11.78 -13.28 4.22
N PHE A 197 -11.81 -12.23 5.06
CA PHE A 197 -11.91 -10.84 4.63
C PHE A 197 -10.80 -10.47 3.64
N ARG A 198 -9.54 -10.80 3.97
CA ARG A 198 -8.39 -10.54 3.08
C ARG A 198 -8.58 -11.21 1.73
N ASP A 199 -9.02 -12.46 1.71
CA ASP A 199 -9.13 -13.23 0.47
C ASP A 199 -10.30 -12.72 -0.39
N LEU A 200 -11.43 -12.33 0.22
CA LEU A 200 -12.54 -11.64 -0.44
C LEU A 200 -12.12 -10.28 -1.03
N CYS A 201 -11.41 -9.45 -0.25
CA CYS A 201 -10.88 -8.18 -0.75
C CYS A 201 -9.92 -8.39 -1.92
N LYS A 202 -9.05 -9.40 -1.85
CA LYS A 202 -8.11 -9.72 -2.93
C LYS A 202 -8.84 -10.13 -4.21
N ALA A 203 -9.90 -10.93 -4.09
CA ALA A 203 -10.75 -11.32 -5.23
C ALA A 203 -11.46 -10.10 -5.84
N HIS A 204 -12.07 -9.26 -5.01
CA HIS A 204 -12.78 -8.05 -5.43
C HIS A 204 -11.85 -7.03 -6.11
N LEU A 205 -10.65 -6.81 -5.57
CA LEU A 205 -9.69 -5.91 -6.19
C LEU A 205 -9.22 -6.44 -7.55
N LYS A 206 -9.10 -7.75 -7.75
CA LYS A 206 -8.78 -8.33 -9.05
C LYS A 206 -9.91 -8.20 -10.07
N SER A 207 -11.18 -8.26 -9.65
CA SER A 207 -12.33 -8.17 -10.56
C SER A 207 -12.60 -6.74 -11.05
N VAL A 208 -12.22 -5.72 -10.28
CA VAL A 208 -12.43 -4.30 -10.65
C VAL A 208 -11.49 -3.82 -11.76
N PHE A 209 -10.38 -4.54 -12.02
CA PHE A 209 -9.36 -4.16 -13.01
C PHE A 209 -9.23 -5.16 -14.18
N ARG A 210 -10.17 -6.10 -14.31
CA ARG A 210 -10.36 -6.90 -15.52
C ARG A 210 -11.50 -6.29 -16.34
#